data_AF-A0A7S2YHP3-F1
#
_entry.id   AF-A0A7S2YHP3-F1
#
_cell.length_a   1.000
_cell.length_b   1.000
_cell.length_c   1.000
_cell.angle_alpha   90.00
_cell.angle_beta   90.00
_cell.angle_gamma   90.00
#
_symmetry.space_group_name_H-M   'P 1'
#
loop_
_entity.id
_entity.type
_entity.pdbx_description
1 polymer ?
#
loop_
_entity_poly.entity_id
_entity_poly.type
_entity_poly.pdbx_seq_one_letter_code
_entity_poly.pdbx_strand_id
1 'polypeptide(L)'
;MVAQVYQCIALEAGRAQHSRDQSEMMRRGLDVMAAANNNNEERNTSALRALHTYYPVPLVDRLFRCIDRTRTFLVENELGRGLSVVLPFLVLILVGAIVVGLLEGWGPVESIYFAVVSLTTVGFGDYFPTQRSSRLFCIVWLPFSIGFMSLYLGN
;
A
#
# COMPACT_ATOMS: atom_id res chain seq x y z
N MET A 1 28.21 69.94 12.13
CA MET A 1 28.60 68.50 12.12
C MET A 1 27.74 67.67 13.07
N VAL A 2 27.46 68.09 14.31
CA VAL A 2 26.61 67.35 15.26
C VAL A 2 25.19 67.05 14.74
N ALA A 3 24.53 68.01 14.07
CA ALA A 3 23.18 67.81 13.54
C ALA A 3 23.06 66.73 12.45
N GLN A 4 24.12 66.50 11.65
CA GLN A 4 24.10 65.47 10.60
C GLN A 4 24.27 64.05 11.16
N VAL A 5 24.99 63.91 12.29
CA VAL A 5 25.11 62.63 13.00
C VAL A 5 23.76 62.22 13.59
N TYR A 6 23.00 63.15 14.16
CA TYR A 6 21.67 62.87 14.71
C TYR A 6 20.66 62.43 13.64
N GLN A 7 20.64 63.08 12.46
CA GLN A 7 19.74 62.66 11.39
C GLN A 7 20.11 61.30 10.80
N CYS A 8 21.41 60.96 10.75
CA CYS A 8 21.86 59.64 10.30
C CYS A 8 21.38 58.52 11.24
N ILE A 9 21.54 58.71 12.56
CA ILE A 9 21.09 57.74 13.58
C ILE A 9 19.56 57.57 13.55
N ALA A 10 18.81 58.67 13.39
CA ALA A 10 17.34 58.61 13.30
C ALA A 10 16.85 57.88 12.04
N LEU A 11 17.53 58.06 10.89
CA LEU A 11 17.22 57.35 9.65
C LEU A 11 17.57 55.86 9.71
N GLU A 12 18.69 55.50 10.35
CA GLU A 12 19.07 54.09 10.56
C GLU A 12 18.12 53.39 11.53
N ALA A 13 17.69 54.07 12.60
CA ALA A 13 16.66 53.55 13.51
C ALA A 13 15.33 53.30 12.77
N GLY A 14 14.92 54.20 11.87
CA GLY A 14 13.73 54.03 11.03
C GLY A 14 13.82 52.86 10.06
N ARG A 15 14.96 52.70 9.36
CA ARG A 15 15.18 51.54 8.46
C ARG A 15 15.23 50.21 9.22
N ALA A 16 15.81 50.20 10.41
CA ALA A 16 15.84 49.01 11.27
C ALA A 16 14.44 48.60 11.74
N GLN A 17 13.58 49.56 12.07
CA GLN A 17 12.19 49.32 12.46
C GLN A 17 11.36 48.74 11.29
N HIS A 18 11.52 49.29 10.08
CA HIS A 18 10.82 48.81 8.89
C HIS A 18 11.25 47.39 8.48
N SER A 19 12.53 47.06 8.61
CA SER A 19 13.03 45.70 8.38
C SER A 19 12.51 44.70 9.42
N ARG A 20 12.37 45.11 10.69
CA ARG A 20 11.71 44.27 11.72
C ARG A 20 10.23 44.04 11.40
N ASP A 21 9.50 45.10 11.05
CA ASP A 21 8.06 44.99 10.77
C ASP A 21 7.78 44.09 9.55
N GLN A 22 8.60 44.18 8.50
CA GLN A 22 8.53 43.27 7.36
C GLN A 22 8.83 41.81 7.75
N SER A 23 9.79 41.59 8.66
CA SER A 23 10.10 40.25 9.18
C SER A 23 8.96 39.69 10.05
N GLU A 24 8.25 40.54 10.79
CA GLU A 24 7.10 40.16 11.59
C GLU A 24 5.88 39.83 10.71
N MET A 25 5.62 40.59 9.65
CA MET A 25 4.57 40.27 8.69
C MET A 25 4.84 38.94 7.96
N MET A 26 6.10 38.70 7.58
CA MET A 26 6.50 37.42 6.97
C MET A 26 6.30 36.24 7.94
N ARG A 27 6.67 36.42 9.22
CA ARG A 27 6.44 35.42 10.27
C ARG A 27 4.95 35.14 10.46
N ARG A 28 4.11 36.17 10.56
CA ARG A 28 2.66 36.01 10.66
C ARG A 28 2.06 35.30 9.44
N GLY A 29 2.56 35.57 8.24
CA GLY A 29 2.15 34.85 7.02
C GLY A 29 2.52 33.36 7.07
N LEU A 30 3.74 33.05 7.54
CA LEU A 30 4.19 31.67 7.72
C LEU A 30 3.35 30.93 8.76
N ASP A 31 2.99 31.60 9.86
CA ASP A 31 2.13 31.02 10.91
C ASP A 31 0.72 30.70 10.38
N VAL A 32 0.15 31.57 9.53
CA VAL A 32 -1.16 31.33 8.89
C VAL A 32 -1.10 30.17 7.90
N MET A 33 -0.04 30.06 7.11
CA MET A 33 0.15 28.94 6.18
C MET A 33 0.40 27.62 6.92
N ALA A 34 1.16 27.66 8.02
CA ALA A 34 1.36 26.50 8.89
C ALA A 34 0.04 26.05 9.54
N ALA A 35 -0.79 26.99 10.03
CA ALA A 35 -2.11 26.66 10.56
C ALA A 35 -3.05 26.08 9.48
N ALA A 36 -3.03 26.62 8.26
CA ALA A 36 -3.81 26.08 7.15
C ALA A 36 -3.34 24.69 6.72
N ASN A 37 -2.02 24.43 6.71
CA ASN A 37 -1.46 23.12 6.42
C ASN A 37 -1.87 22.09 7.47
N ASN A 38 -1.77 22.44 8.75
CA ASN A 38 -2.15 21.56 9.86
C ASN A 38 -3.63 21.14 9.77
N ASN A 39 -4.53 22.06 9.42
CA ASN A 39 -5.95 21.73 9.24
C ASN A 39 -6.19 20.75 8.09
N ASN A 40 -5.45 20.89 6.99
CA ASN A 40 -5.55 20.00 5.84
C ASN A 40 -4.93 18.63 6.13
N GLU A 41 -3.84 18.60 6.89
CA GLU A 41 -3.13 17.41 7.32
C GLU A 41 -3.94 16.61 8.36
N GLU A 42 -4.64 17.29 9.29
CA GLU A 42 -5.61 16.70 10.21
C GLU A 42 -6.83 16.12 9.47
N ARG A 43 -7.33 16.82 8.45
CA ARG A 43 -8.45 16.33 7.61
C ARG A 43 -8.03 15.12 6.76
N ASN A 44 -6.82 15.13 6.19
CA ASN A 44 -6.27 14.01 5.45
C ASN A 44 -5.95 12.81 6.36
N THR A 45 -5.38 13.04 7.55
CA THR A 45 -5.14 11.96 8.52
C THR A 45 -6.44 11.38 9.06
N SER A 46 -7.50 12.16 9.20
CA SER A 46 -8.82 11.66 9.59
C SER A 46 -9.45 10.77 8.50
N ALA A 47 -9.33 11.17 7.23
CA ALA A 47 -9.77 10.35 6.08
C ALA A 47 -8.93 9.06 5.93
N LEU A 48 -7.62 9.13 6.17
CA LEU A 48 -6.73 7.97 6.18
C LEU A 48 -7.03 7.01 7.34
N ARG A 49 -7.37 7.51 8.54
CA ARG A 49 -7.82 6.68 9.67
C ARG A 49 -9.13 5.95 9.37
N ALA A 50 -10.06 6.58 8.64
CA ALA A 50 -11.28 5.92 8.19
C ALA A 50 -11.00 4.78 7.19
N LEU A 51 -10.01 4.94 6.31
CA LEU A 51 -9.56 3.87 5.39
C LEU A 51 -8.82 2.72 6.12
N HIS A 52 -7.98 3.02 7.10
CA HIS A 52 -7.26 2.00 7.89
C HIS A 52 -8.21 1.18 8.80
N THR A 53 -9.33 1.77 9.21
CA THR A 53 -10.38 1.07 9.98
C THR A 53 -11.22 0.12 9.11
N TYR A 54 -11.20 0.30 7.79
CA TYR A 54 -11.86 -0.59 6.82
C TYR A 54 -10.99 -1.81 6.42
N TYR A 55 -9.68 -1.80 6.72
CA TYR A 55 -8.74 -2.88 6.40
C TYR A 55 -8.04 -3.59 7.60
N PRO A 56 -8.67 -3.85 8.76
CA PRO A 56 -8.13 -4.84 9.68
C PRO A 56 -8.65 -6.23 9.24
N VAL A 57 -7.80 -7.06 8.64
CA VAL A 57 -8.14 -8.47 8.34
C VAL A 57 -7.48 -9.42 9.36
N PRO A 58 -8.04 -9.58 10.58
CA PRO A 58 -7.62 -10.60 11.55
C PRO A 58 -7.92 -12.04 11.08
N LEU A 59 -8.56 -12.18 9.91
CA LEU A 59 -8.81 -13.45 9.23
C LEU A 59 -7.53 -14.01 8.59
N VAL A 60 -6.66 -13.13 8.07
CA VAL A 60 -5.46 -13.51 7.33
C VAL A 60 -4.43 -14.17 8.26
N ASP A 61 -4.27 -13.64 9.49
CA ASP A 61 -3.39 -14.23 10.52
C ASP A 61 -3.83 -15.60 11.04
N ARG A 62 -5.13 -15.91 11.03
CA ARG A 62 -5.64 -17.24 11.41
C ARG A 62 -5.46 -18.25 10.28
N LEU A 63 -5.59 -17.79 9.03
CA LEU A 63 -5.42 -18.62 7.84
C LEU A 63 -3.95 -19.04 7.65
N PHE A 64 -3.00 -18.12 7.89
CA PHE A 64 -1.56 -18.42 7.81
C PHE A 64 -1.12 -19.51 8.79
N ARG A 65 -1.75 -19.63 9.96
CA ARG A 65 -1.44 -20.70 10.92
C ARG A 65 -1.90 -22.10 10.51
N CYS A 66 -2.92 -22.20 9.64
CA CYS A 66 -3.39 -23.49 9.13
C CYS A 66 -2.42 -24.03 8.05
N ILE A 67 -1.77 -23.13 7.33
CA ILE A 67 -0.82 -23.41 6.26
C ILE A 67 0.49 -24.00 6.78
N ASP A 68 0.98 -23.50 7.92
CA ASP A 68 2.16 -24.04 8.60
C ASP A 68 1.97 -25.51 9.03
N ARG A 69 0.72 -25.96 9.20
CA ARG A 69 0.42 -27.35 9.56
C ARG A 69 0.58 -28.33 8.39
N THR A 70 0.53 -27.86 7.15
CA THR A 70 0.75 -28.69 5.95
C THR A 70 2.25 -28.88 5.65
N ARG A 71 3.13 -27.99 6.16
CA ARG A 71 4.58 -28.01 5.94
C ARG A 71 5.31 -29.21 6.53
N THR A 72 4.89 -29.67 7.69
CA THR A 72 5.67 -30.62 8.50
C THR A 72 5.55 -32.07 8.00
N PHE A 73 4.63 -32.36 7.07
CA PHE A 73 4.29 -33.72 6.67
C PHE A 73 4.97 -34.21 5.38
N LEU A 74 5.59 -33.32 4.60
CA LEU A 74 6.08 -33.64 3.24
C LEU A 74 7.60 -33.50 3.06
N VAL A 75 8.34 -33.11 4.10
CA VAL A 75 9.79 -32.81 4.05
C VAL A 75 10.67 -34.05 4.28
N GLU A 76 10.10 -35.25 4.29
CA GLU A 76 10.85 -36.47 4.64
C GLU A 76 11.72 -37.03 3.50
N ASN A 77 11.58 -36.54 2.25
CA ASN A 77 12.32 -37.04 1.08
C ASN A 77 12.95 -35.89 0.24
N GLU A 78 14.12 -36.11 -0.38
CA GLU A 78 14.80 -35.11 -1.23
C GLU A 78 14.00 -34.72 -2.49
N LEU A 79 13.26 -35.67 -3.07
CA LEU A 79 12.29 -35.42 -4.15
C LEU A 79 11.08 -34.60 -3.66
N GLY A 80 10.79 -34.66 -2.35
CA GLY A 80 9.69 -33.98 -1.68
C GLY A 80 9.86 -32.46 -1.65
N ARG A 81 11.09 -31.94 -1.75
CA ARG A 81 11.36 -30.48 -1.76
C ARG A 81 10.76 -29.80 -2.99
N GLY A 82 10.94 -30.38 -4.17
CA GLY A 82 10.34 -29.84 -5.41
C GLY A 82 8.82 -29.99 -5.41
N LEU A 83 8.33 -31.16 -5.00
CA LEU A 83 6.89 -31.43 -4.91
C LEU A 83 6.19 -30.51 -3.89
N SER A 84 6.87 -30.16 -2.81
CA SER A 84 6.37 -29.24 -1.78
C SER A 84 6.12 -27.82 -2.31
N VAL A 85 6.74 -27.39 -3.40
CA VAL A 85 6.50 -26.08 -4.02
C VAL A 85 5.46 -26.19 -5.15
N VAL A 86 5.58 -27.24 -5.96
CA VAL A 86 4.71 -27.44 -7.12
C VAL A 86 3.26 -27.74 -6.71
N LEU A 87 3.04 -28.59 -5.70
CA LEU A 87 1.70 -28.93 -5.23
C LEU A 87 0.88 -27.72 -4.80
N PRO A 88 1.34 -26.88 -3.86
CA PRO A 88 0.56 -25.73 -3.45
C PRO A 88 0.41 -24.69 -4.56
N PHE A 89 1.38 -24.55 -5.45
CA PHE A 89 1.25 -23.65 -6.61
C PHE A 89 0.10 -24.09 -7.52
N LEU A 90 0.00 -25.39 -7.78
CA LEU A 90 -1.07 -25.99 -8.59
C LEU A 90 -2.44 -25.84 -7.91
N VAL A 91 -2.50 -26.03 -6.59
CA VAL A 91 -3.73 -25.81 -5.80
C VAL A 91 -4.17 -24.34 -5.85
N LEU A 92 -3.24 -23.39 -5.74
CA LEU A 92 -3.57 -21.96 -5.84
C LEU A 92 -4.15 -21.61 -7.21
N ILE A 93 -3.56 -22.13 -8.30
CA ILE A 93 -4.08 -21.95 -9.67
C ILE A 93 -5.52 -22.46 -9.76
N LEU A 94 -5.77 -23.69 -9.28
CA LEU A 94 -7.10 -24.30 -9.32
C LEU A 94 -8.13 -23.49 -8.53
N VAL A 95 -7.78 -23.02 -7.33
CA VAL A 95 -8.67 -22.19 -6.51
C VAL A 95 -8.99 -20.87 -7.21
N GLY A 96 -7.98 -20.19 -7.74
CA GLY A 96 -8.18 -18.93 -8.48
C GLY A 96 -9.05 -19.13 -9.73
N ALA A 97 -8.78 -20.18 -10.50
CA ALA A 97 -9.52 -20.52 -11.71
C ALA A 97 -10.99 -20.87 -11.41
N ILE A 98 -11.24 -21.71 -10.41
CA ILE A 98 -12.61 -22.11 -10.05
C ILE A 98 -13.40 -20.91 -9.54
N VAL A 99 -12.84 -20.13 -8.61
CA VAL A 99 -13.57 -19.01 -8.00
C VAL A 99 -13.85 -17.91 -9.02
N VAL A 100 -12.84 -17.47 -9.77
CA VAL A 100 -13.02 -16.39 -10.76
C VAL A 100 -13.82 -16.87 -11.96
N GLY A 101 -13.61 -18.12 -12.40
CA GLY A 101 -14.36 -18.72 -13.48
C GLY A 101 -15.85 -18.85 -13.18
N LEU A 102 -16.21 -19.28 -11.96
CA LEU A 102 -17.61 -19.36 -11.53
C LEU A 102 -18.24 -17.98 -11.33
N LEU A 103 -17.48 -17.01 -10.84
CA LEU A 103 -17.98 -15.64 -10.68
C LEU A 103 -18.22 -14.99 -12.04
N GLU A 104 -17.23 -14.99 -12.93
CA GLU A 104 -17.30 -14.32 -14.23
C GLU A 104 -18.04 -15.14 -15.32
N GLY A 105 -18.35 -16.40 -15.05
CA GLY A 105 -18.98 -17.30 -16.03
C GLY A 105 -18.04 -17.68 -17.18
N TRP A 106 -16.73 -17.68 -16.92
CA TRP A 106 -15.72 -18.04 -17.92
C TRP A 106 -15.62 -19.56 -18.08
N GLY A 107 -15.22 -19.99 -19.28
CA GLY A 107 -14.91 -21.40 -19.51
C GLY A 107 -13.68 -21.84 -18.69
N PRO A 108 -13.48 -23.16 -18.53
CA PRO A 108 -12.40 -23.70 -17.70
C PRO A 108 -11.02 -23.34 -18.24
N VAL A 109 -10.86 -23.20 -19.55
CA VAL A 109 -9.58 -22.88 -20.19
C VAL A 109 -9.21 -21.42 -19.93
N GLU A 110 -10.16 -20.49 -20.11
CA GLU A 110 -9.98 -19.06 -19.88
C GLU A 110 -9.70 -18.78 -18.39
N SER A 111 -10.40 -19.50 -17.51
CA SER A 111 -10.24 -19.35 -16.06
C SER A 111 -8.87 -19.80 -15.56
N ILE A 112 -8.38 -20.94 -16.07
CA ILE A 112 -7.03 -21.45 -15.76
C ILE A 112 -5.97 -20.52 -16.36
N TYR A 113 -6.16 -20.07 -17.60
CA TYR A 113 -5.27 -19.12 -18.26
C TYR A 113 -5.11 -17.84 -17.42
N PHE A 114 -6.23 -17.23 -17.00
CA PHE A 114 -6.24 -16.06 -16.13
C PHE A 114 -5.52 -16.31 -14.81
N ALA A 115 -5.82 -17.44 -14.15
CA ALA A 115 -5.23 -17.77 -12.85
C ALA A 115 -3.70 -17.93 -12.95
N VAL A 116 -3.21 -18.63 -13.98
CA VAL A 116 -1.77 -18.82 -14.23
C VAL A 116 -1.10 -17.46 -14.50
N VAL A 117 -1.61 -16.69 -15.46
CA VAL A 117 -1.02 -15.40 -15.88
C VAL A 117 -0.98 -14.39 -14.72
N SER A 118 -1.96 -14.45 -13.82
CA SER A 118 -2.04 -13.59 -12.63
C SER A 118 -1.07 -14.04 -11.52
N LEU A 119 -0.97 -15.36 -11.27
CA LEU A 119 -0.04 -15.94 -10.28
C LEU A 119 1.43 -15.81 -10.70
N THR A 120 1.72 -15.97 -12.00
CA THR A 120 3.06 -15.75 -12.54
C THR A 120 3.40 -14.27 -12.70
N THR A 121 2.49 -13.37 -12.33
CA THR A 121 2.63 -11.90 -12.46
C THR A 121 2.91 -11.44 -13.89
N VAL A 122 2.57 -12.25 -14.90
CA VAL A 122 2.75 -11.90 -16.32
C VAL A 122 1.71 -10.86 -16.73
N GLY A 123 0.46 -11.04 -16.29
CA GLY A 123 -0.58 -10.01 -16.35
C GLY A 123 -0.86 -9.41 -17.73
N PHE A 124 -1.05 -10.23 -18.78
CA PHE A 124 -1.33 -9.74 -20.14
C PHE A 124 -2.53 -8.79 -20.23
N GLY A 125 -3.52 -8.96 -19.35
CA GLY A 125 -4.68 -8.06 -19.24
C GLY A 125 -5.73 -8.23 -20.33
N ASP A 126 -5.65 -9.30 -21.10
CA ASP A 126 -6.66 -9.75 -22.07
C ASP A 126 -7.92 -10.31 -21.38
N TYR A 127 -7.73 -11.03 -20.27
CA TYR A 127 -8.79 -11.44 -19.36
C TYR A 127 -8.64 -10.72 -18.02
N PHE A 128 -9.70 -10.03 -17.59
CA PHE A 128 -9.73 -9.32 -16.31
C PHE A 128 -11.11 -9.41 -15.65
N PRO A 129 -11.17 -9.52 -14.31
CA PRO A 129 -12.44 -9.64 -13.59
C PRO A 129 -13.29 -8.38 -13.75
N THR A 130 -14.48 -8.53 -14.31
CA THR A 130 -15.42 -7.41 -14.52
C THR A 130 -16.32 -7.19 -13.31
N GLN A 131 -16.57 -8.21 -12.49
CA GLN A 131 -17.45 -8.13 -11.34
C GLN A 131 -16.74 -7.55 -10.11
N ARG A 132 -17.51 -6.90 -9.23
CA ARG A 132 -16.95 -6.33 -7.99
C ARG A 132 -16.45 -7.43 -7.04
N SER A 133 -17.15 -8.56 -6.99
CA SER A 133 -16.82 -9.73 -6.16
C SER A 133 -15.50 -10.38 -6.57
N SER A 134 -15.30 -10.61 -7.87
CA SER A 134 -14.10 -11.23 -8.44
C SER A 134 -12.87 -10.33 -8.30
N ARG A 135 -13.01 -9.00 -8.50
CA ARG A 135 -11.92 -8.04 -8.25
C ARG A 135 -11.47 -8.04 -6.80
N LEU A 136 -12.42 -8.00 -5.85
CA LEU A 136 -12.11 -8.07 -4.41
C LEU A 136 -11.41 -9.37 -4.04
N PHE A 137 -11.85 -10.49 -4.63
CA PHE A 137 -11.18 -11.77 -4.46
C PHE A 137 -9.72 -11.71 -4.96
N CYS A 138 -9.47 -11.22 -6.17
CA CYS A 138 -8.11 -11.13 -6.72
C CYS A 138 -7.17 -10.25 -5.88
N ILE A 139 -7.68 -9.14 -5.33
CA ILE A 139 -6.90 -8.23 -4.46
C ILE A 139 -6.40 -8.96 -3.19
N VAL A 140 -7.20 -9.87 -2.64
CA VAL A 140 -6.82 -10.64 -1.43
C VAL A 140 -5.98 -11.86 -1.80
N TRP A 141 -6.35 -12.54 -2.87
CA TRP A 141 -5.77 -13.82 -3.28
C TRP A 141 -4.34 -13.70 -3.82
N LEU A 142 -4.03 -12.64 -4.59
CA LEU A 142 -2.70 -12.42 -5.15
C LEU A 142 -1.59 -12.22 -4.08
N PRO A 143 -1.70 -11.26 -3.14
CA PRO A 143 -0.68 -11.09 -2.10
C PRO A 143 -0.61 -12.29 -1.17
N PHE A 144 -1.74 -12.97 -0.91
CA PHE A 144 -1.75 -14.22 -0.15
C PHE A 144 -0.92 -15.32 -0.84
N SER A 145 -1.08 -15.48 -2.16
CA SER A 145 -0.36 -16.48 -2.94
C SER A 145 1.14 -16.22 -2.99
N ILE A 146 1.54 -14.95 -3.15
CA ILE A 146 2.96 -14.55 -3.19
C ILE A 146 3.61 -14.72 -1.81
N GLY A 147 2.93 -14.30 -0.75
CA GLY A 147 3.41 -14.48 0.63
C GLY A 147 3.55 -15.95 1.01
N PHE A 148 2.59 -16.78 0.56
CA PHE A 148 2.67 -18.21 0.68
C PHE A 148 3.93 -18.75 -0.01
N MET A 149 4.17 -18.43 -1.29
CA MET A 149 5.34 -18.90 -2.04
C MET A 149 6.69 -18.46 -1.46
N SER A 150 6.79 -17.21 -0.98
CA SER A 150 8.01 -16.67 -0.37
C SER A 150 8.46 -17.49 0.84
N LEU A 151 7.51 -17.94 1.66
CA LEU A 151 7.80 -18.78 2.81
C LEU A 151 8.45 -20.11 2.38
N TYR A 152 8.08 -20.69 1.23
CA TYR A 152 8.61 -21.97 0.75
C TYR A 152 9.99 -21.86 0.12
N LEU A 153 10.37 -20.69 -0.38
CA LEU A 153 11.69 -20.46 -1.00
C LEU A 153 12.74 -19.96 0.00
N GLY A 154 12.32 -19.36 1.12
CA GLY A 154 13.22 -18.72 2.09
C GLY A 154 13.89 -19.64 3.12
N ASN A 155 14.07 -20.93 2.82
CA ASN A 155 14.72 -21.91 3.69
C ASN A 155 16.16 -22.19 3.26
#